data_AF-A0A954WQX7-F1
#
_entry.id   AF-A0A954WQX7-F1
#
_cell.length_a   1.000
_cell.length_b   1.000
_cell.length_c   1.000
_cell.angle_alpha   90.00
_cell.angle_beta   90.00
_cell.angle_gamma   90.00
#
_symmetry.space_group_name_H-M   'P 1'
#
loop_
_entity.id
_entity.type
_entity.pdbx_description
1 polymer ?
#
loop_
_entity_poly.entity_id
_entity_poly.type
_entity_poly.pdbx_seq_one_letter_code
_entity_poly.pdbx_strand_id
1 'polypeptide(L)'
;MNSRVLFLLSVRRGFGHFMRCSNIADAIFATKPNAEVVFCLRGMIPTDFVDSRIKYFSSPDRFDAALIDQLLRRFRPELVVFDTMLPEPNVIPLLDSVKSVYIMRKCQRDKQLDILNSTTVRTFDSIVCPHASTEFGFKIPDDVLVKTTFVGPIVREPKPAETLAL
;
A
#
# COMPACT_ATOMS: atom_id res chain seq x y z
N MET A 1 1.54 0.84 -22.56
CA MET A 1 0.71 1.68 -21.66
C MET A 1 1.54 1.98 -20.42
N ASN A 2 1.43 3.18 -19.86
CA ASN A 2 2.12 3.52 -18.61
C ASN A 2 1.34 2.92 -17.45
N SER A 3 2.01 2.15 -16.58
CA SER A 3 1.32 1.57 -15.43
C SER A 3 0.90 2.62 -14.43
N ARG A 4 -0.35 2.56 -13.98
CA ARG A 4 -0.94 3.52 -13.04
C ARG A 4 -1.21 2.84 -11.71
N VAL A 5 -0.52 3.30 -10.66
CA VAL A 5 -0.56 2.68 -9.33
C VAL A 5 -1.04 3.68 -8.29
N LEU A 6 -2.12 3.33 -7.60
CA LEU A 6 -2.69 4.12 -6.51
C LEU A 6 -2.36 3.46 -5.17
N PHE A 7 -1.68 4.18 -4.28
CA PHE A 7 -1.44 3.75 -2.91
C PHE A 7 -2.42 4.43 -1.96
N LEU A 8 -3.01 3.65 -1.06
CA LEU A 8 -3.90 4.07 0.02
C LEU A 8 -3.20 3.75 1.34
N LEU A 9 -2.71 4.79 2.02
CA LEU A 9 -1.94 4.63 3.26
C LEU A 9 -2.26 5.69 4.33
N SER A 10 -1.99 5.35 5.59
CA SER A 10 -2.19 6.25 6.74
C SER A 10 -0.87 6.72 7.30
N VAL A 11 -0.74 8.03 7.51
CA VAL A 11 0.46 8.66 8.10
C VAL A 11 0.16 9.31 9.47
N ARG A 12 -1.02 9.04 10.05
CA ARG A 12 -1.47 9.65 11.32
C ARG A 12 -0.60 9.33 12.54
N ARG A 13 0.16 8.23 12.52
CA ARG A 13 0.94 7.73 13.67
C ARG A 13 2.44 7.64 13.39
N GLY A 14 2.90 8.35 12.35
CA GLY A 14 4.28 8.33 11.88
C GLY A 14 4.41 7.92 10.42
N PHE A 15 5.65 7.94 9.92
CA PHE A 15 5.95 7.83 8.49
C PHE A 15 6.27 6.42 8.01
N GLY A 16 6.16 5.39 8.86
CA GLY A 16 6.53 4.02 8.49
C GLY A 16 5.74 3.45 7.31
N HIS A 17 4.48 3.85 7.16
CA HIS A 17 3.64 3.50 6.00
C HIS A 17 4.13 4.19 4.73
N PHE A 18 4.36 5.50 4.82
CA PHE A 18 4.89 6.30 3.73
C PHE A 18 6.23 5.76 3.23
N MET A 19 7.21 5.57 4.13
CA MET A 19 8.54 5.09 3.77
C MET A 19 8.51 3.73 3.08
N ARG A 20 7.68 2.79 3.56
CA ARG A 20 7.50 1.48 2.92
C ARG A 20 6.90 1.62 1.52
N CYS A 21 5.84 2.41 1.37
CA CYS A 21 5.23 2.65 0.06
C CYS A 21 6.18 3.38 -0.89
N SER A 22 7.02 4.30 -0.40
CA SER A 22 8.05 4.97 -1.20
C SER A 22 9.10 3.97 -1.71
N ASN A 23 9.55 3.03 -0.89
CA ASN A 23 10.47 1.98 -1.34
C ASN A 23 9.83 1.09 -2.42
N ILE A 24 8.54 0.77 -2.28
CA ILE A 24 7.80 0.03 -3.30
C ILE A 24 7.69 0.86 -4.59
N ALA A 25 7.41 2.16 -4.47
CA ALA A 25 7.36 3.07 -5.62
C ALA A 25 8.71 3.14 -6.33
N ASP A 26 9.82 3.21 -5.60
CA ASP A 26 11.17 3.17 -6.18
C ASP A 26 11.41 1.87 -6.98
N ALA A 27 11.02 0.72 -6.45
CA ALA A 27 11.09 -0.56 -7.16
C ALA A 27 10.18 -0.60 -8.41
N ILE A 28 9.00 0.03 -8.34
CA ILE A 28 8.11 0.20 -9.50
C ILE A 28 8.79 1.07 -10.54
N PHE A 29 9.40 2.20 -10.17
CA PHE A 29 10.08 3.07 -11.13
C PHE A 29 11.31 2.38 -11.75
N ALA A 30 12.04 1.57 -11.00
CA ALA A 30 13.18 0.81 -11.52
C ALA A 30 12.77 -0.20 -12.61
N THR A 31 11.58 -0.80 -12.49
CA THR A 31 11.07 -1.80 -13.43
C THR A 31 10.16 -1.20 -14.51
N LYS A 32 9.49 -0.10 -14.20
CA LYS A 32 8.56 0.65 -15.06
C LYS A 32 8.85 2.15 -14.92
N PRO A 33 9.88 2.67 -15.60
CA PRO A 33 10.32 4.06 -15.45
C PRO A 33 9.24 5.11 -15.74
N ASN A 34 8.28 4.78 -16.61
CA ASN A 34 7.17 5.66 -16.99
C ASN A 34 5.89 5.41 -16.17
N ALA A 35 5.95 4.67 -15.06
CA ALA A 35 4.80 4.45 -14.21
C ALA A 35 4.29 5.77 -13.62
N GLU A 36 2.98 5.94 -13.54
CA GLU A 36 2.36 7.00 -12.77
C GLU A 36 2.03 6.44 -11.39
N VAL A 37 2.64 7.01 -10.35
CA VAL A 37 2.40 6.60 -8.96
C VAL A 37 1.72 7.73 -8.20
N VAL A 38 0.61 7.40 -7.55
CA VAL A 38 -0.22 8.34 -6.80
C VAL A 38 -0.41 7.83 -5.37
N PHE A 39 -0.15 8.68 -4.38
CA PHE A 39 -0.38 8.39 -2.97
C PHE A 39 -1.61 9.17 -2.46
N CYS A 40 -2.63 8.44 -2.03
CA CYS A 40 -3.72 8.98 -1.23
C CYS A 40 -3.39 8.76 0.26
N LEU A 41 -3.18 9.86 0.97
CA LEU A 41 -2.70 9.87 2.34
C LEU A 41 -3.83 10.18 3.30
N ARG A 42 -4.03 9.33 4.30
CA ARG A 42 -4.80 9.68 5.50
C ARG A 42 -3.86 10.38 6.48
N GLY A 43 -3.93 11.72 6.51
CA GLY A 43 -3.04 12.60 7.28
C GLY A 43 -2.11 13.43 6.38
N MET A 44 -1.17 14.14 7.00
CA MET A 44 -0.21 15.01 6.31
C MET A 44 1.22 14.50 6.46
N ILE A 45 2.04 14.76 5.44
CA ILE A 45 3.48 14.57 5.46
C ILE A 45 4.17 15.90 5.12
N PRO A 46 5.40 16.14 5.60
CA PRO A 46 6.17 17.28 5.12
C PRO A 46 6.50 17.06 3.64
N THR A 47 6.37 18.12 2.85
CA THR A 47 6.54 18.08 1.38
C THR A 47 7.92 17.58 0.95
N ASP A 48 8.93 17.85 1.77
CA ASP A 48 10.34 17.55 1.49
C ASP A 48 10.65 16.04 1.51
N PHE A 49 9.72 15.22 2.04
CA PHE A 49 9.85 13.77 2.06
C PHE A 49 9.37 13.11 0.77
N VAL A 50 8.71 13.85 -0.12
CA VAL A 50 8.08 13.27 -1.30
C VAL A 50 8.99 13.39 -2.51
N ASP A 51 9.31 12.23 -3.09
CA ASP A 51 9.97 12.16 -4.37
C ASP A 51 9.14 12.90 -5.44
N SER A 52 9.78 13.75 -6.24
CA SER A 52 9.09 14.58 -7.24
C SER A 52 8.33 13.76 -8.30
N ARG A 53 8.65 12.47 -8.46
CA ARG A 53 7.93 11.54 -9.36
C ARG A 53 6.60 11.06 -8.78
N ILE A 54 6.39 11.19 -7.47
CA ILE A 54 5.18 10.74 -6.77
C ILE A 54 4.20 11.91 -6.64
N LYS A 55 3.01 11.75 -7.21
CA LYS A 55 1.88 12.65 -6.94
C LYS A 55 1.24 12.21 -5.63
N TYR A 56 0.81 13.15 -4.79
CA TYR A 56 0.09 12.81 -3.57
C TYR A 56 -1.03 13.81 -3.28
N PHE A 57 -2.02 13.36 -2.53
CA PHE A 57 -3.02 14.23 -1.92
C PHE A 57 -3.42 13.66 -0.57
N SER A 58 -3.68 14.57 0.35
CA SER A 58 -4.15 14.24 1.70
C SER A 58 -5.68 14.26 1.73
N SER A 59 -6.26 13.20 2.29
CA SER A 59 -7.66 13.19 2.73
C SER A 59 -7.71 13.32 4.25
N PRO A 60 -8.50 14.27 4.79
CA PRO A 60 -8.65 14.42 6.24
C PRO A 60 -9.34 13.22 6.91
N ASP A 61 -10.10 12.40 6.15
CA ASP A 61 -11.01 11.38 6.68
C ASP A 61 -10.58 9.92 6.42
N ARG A 62 -11.53 8.99 6.58
CA ARG A 62 -11.38 7.57 6.20
C ARG A 62 -11.37 7.44 4.68
N PHE A 63 -10.84 6.33 4.17
CA PHE A 63 -11.01 5.98 2.75
C PHE A 63 -12.39 5.39 2.53
N ASP A 64 -13.40 6.24 2.47
CA ASP A 64 -14.76 5.84 2.17
C ASP A 64 -14.94 5.51 0.68
N ALA A 65 -16.09 4.91 0.36
CA ALA A 65 -16.44 4.51 -0.99
C ALA A 65 -16.51 5.69 -1.97
N ALA A 66 -16.93 6.88 -1.53
CA ALA A 66 -17.07 8.05 -2.40
C ALA A 66 -15.70 8.58 -2.85
N LEU A 67 -14.76 8.70 -1.90
CA LEU A 67 -13.39 9.07 -2.20
C LEU A 67 -12.74 8.03 -3.12
N ILE A 68 -12.88 6.73 -2.80
CA ILE A 68 -12.26 5.69 -3.63
C ILE A 68 -12.85 5.69 -5.04
N ASP A 69 -14.17 5.76 -5.21
CA ASP A 69 -14.80 5.87 -6.53
C ASP A 69 -14.29 7.09 -7.31
N GLN A 70 -14.18 8.26 -6.66
CA GLN A 70 -13.62 9.46 -7.28
C GLN A 70 -12.19 9.24 -7.77
N LEU A 71 -11.34 8.58 -6.98
CA LEU A 71 -9.95 8.28 -7.33
C LEU A 71 -9.85 7.28 -8.47
N LEU A 72 -10.66 6.22 -8.43
CA LEU A 72 -10.71 5.22 -9.49
C LEU A 72 -11.13 5.85 -10.82
N ARG A 73 -12.17 6.70 -10.82
CA ARG A 73 -12.64 7.39 -12.04
C ARG A 73 -11.62 8.39 -12.58
N ARG A 74 -11.00 9.17 -11.69
CA ARG A 74 -10.09 10.27 -12.08
C ARG A 74 -8.73 9.76 -12.53
N PHE A 75 -8.15 8.83 -11.79
CA PHE A 75 -6.80 8.33 -12.07
C PHE A 75 -6.81 7.11 -12.98
N ARG A 76 -7.88 6.30 -12.94
CA ARG A 76 -7.98 5.01 -13.63
C ARG A 76 -6.74 4.14 -13.36
N PRO A 77 -6.46 3.81 -12.09
CA PRO A 77 -5.34 2.94 -11.76
C PRO A 77 -5.53 1.55 -12.38
N GLU A 78 -4.43 0.92 -12.77
CA GLU A 78 -4.39 -0.51 -13.08
C GLU A 78 -4.23 -1.34 -11.80
N LEU A 79 -3.65 -0.72 -10.76
CA LEU A 79 -3.34 -1.35 -9.48
C LEU A 79 -3.65 -0.40 -8.33
N VAL A 80 -4.36 -0.90 -7.31
CA VAL A 80 -4.58 -0.23 -6.03
C VAL A 80 -3.88 -0.99 -4.92
N VAL A 81 -3.09 -0.30 -4.11
CA VAL A 81 -2.32 -0.87 -3.00
C VAL A 81 -2.81 -0.29 -1.69
N PHE A 82 -3.28 -1.16 -0.79
CA PHE A 82 -3.73 -0.80 0.55
C PHE A 82 -2.64 -1.14 1.56
N ASP A 83 -2.04 -0.14 2.20
CA ASP A 83 -1.02 -0.39 3.23
C ASP A 83 -1.66 -0.49 4.62
N THR A 84 -1.74 -1.72 5.15
CA THR A 84 -2.17 -2.06 6.52
C THR A 84 -3.59 -1.62 6.93
N MET A 85 -4.36 -1.06 6.01
CA MET A 85 -5.75 -0.68 6.24
C MET A 85 -6.63 -1.50 5.30
N LEU A 86 -7.45 -2.38 5.89
CA LEU A 86 -8.54 -2.98 5.14
C LEU A 86 -9.56 -1.88 4.80
N PRO A 87 -10.03 -1.80 3.54
CA PRO A 87 -11.12 -0.91 3.18
C PRO A 87 -12.43 -1.33 3.85
N GLU A 88 -13.37 -0.40 3.94
CA GLU A 88 -14.73 -0.72 4.38
C GLU A 88 -15.40 -1.68 3.37
N PRO A 89 -16.29 -2.60 3.80
CA PRO A 89 -16.86 -3.61 2.91
C PRO A 89 -17.57 -3.07 1.66
N ASN A 90 -18.17 -1.88 1.74
CA ASN A 90 -18.82 -1.18 0.64
C ASN A 90 -17.85 -0.65 -0.44
N VAL A 91 -16.55 -0.61 -0.16
CA VAL A 91 -15.51 -0.25 -1.12
C VAL A 91 -15.19 -1.42 -2.05
N ILE A 92 -15.32 -2.66 -1.56
CA ILE A 92 -14.90 -3.86 -2.30
C ILE A 92 -15.49 -3.94 -3.71
N PRO A 93 -16.80 -3.71 -3.93
CA PRO A 93 -17.36 -3.78 -5.29
C PRO A 93 -16.73 -2.77 -6.27
N LEU A 94 -16.17 -1.67 -5.76
CA LEU A 94 -15.48 -0.68 -6.61
C LEU A 94 -14.15 -1.23 -7.15
N LEU A 95 -13.58 -2.25 -6.49
CA LEU A 95 -12.31 -2.84 -6.85
C LEU A 95 -12.44 -3.95 -7.90
N ASP A 96 -13.65 -4.42 -8.25
CA ASP A 96 -13.86 -5.56 -9.15
C ASP A 96 -13.23 -5.40 -10.55
N SER A 97 -13.01 -4.15 -10.97
CA SER A 97 -12.42 -3.82 -12.29
C SER A 97 -10.93 -3.46 -12.24
N VAL A 98 -10.31 -3.49 -11.05
CA VAL A 98 -8.91 -3.07 -10.85
C VAL A 98 -8.15 -4.07 -9.99
N LYS A 99 -6.88 -4.31 -10.31
CA LYS A 99 -6.07 -5.19 -9.46
C LYS A 99 -5.84 -4.55 -8.10
N SER A 100 -5.94 -5.35 -7.06
CA SER A 100 -5.88 -4.89 -5.68
C SER A 100 -4.84 -5.68 -4.87
N VAL A 101 -3.99 -4.96 -4.15
CA VAL A 101 -2.95 -5.52 -3.28
C VAL A 101 -3.16 -5.03 -1.87
N TYR A 102 -3.06 -5.92 -0.91
CA TYR A 102 -3.04 -5.58 0.51
C TYR A 102 -1.66 -5.84 1.11
N ILE A 103 -1.04 -4.81 1.70
CA ILE A 103 0.19 -4.98 2.48
C ILE A 103 -0.21 -5.34 3.91
N MET A 104 -0.07 -6.62 4.25
CA MET A 104 -0.41 -7.17 5.55
C MET A 104 0.79 -7.15 6.48
N ARG A 105 0.83 -6.20 7.41
CA ARG A 105 1.84 -6.16 8.47
C ARG A 105 1.34 -6.86 9.72
N LYS A 106 2.25 -7.52 10.45
CA LYS A 106 2.01 -8.04 11.79
C LYS A 106 1.51 -6.92 12.70
N CYS A 107 0.41 -7.16 13.41
CA CYS A 107 -0.15 -6.24 14.39
C CYS A 107 -0.55 -6.96 15.69
N GLN A 108 -1.27 -6.26 16.58
CA GLN A 108 -1.76 -6.83 17.84
C GLN A 108 -2.66 -8.04 17.56
N ARG A 109 -2.58 -9.06 18.43
CA ARG A 109 -3.18 -10.38 18.20
C ARG A 109 -4.65 -10.31 17.78
N ASP A 110 -5.49 -9.61 18.54
CA ASP A 110 -6.93 -9.55 18.27
C ASP A 110 -7.21 -8.90 16.91
N LYS A 111 -6.55 -7.77 16.62
CA LYS A 111 -6.65 -7.10 15.32
C LYS A 111 -6.16 -7.97 14.17
N GLN A 112 -5.12 -8.77 14.41
CA GLN A 112 -4.61 -9.66 13.39
C GLN A 112 -5.61 -10.78 13.09
N LEU A 113 -6.25 -11.33 14.13
CA LEU A 113 -7.32 -12.31 13.96
C LEU A 113 -8.53 -11.70 13.24
N ASP A 114 -8.92 -10.48 13.58
CA ASP A 114 -10.00 -9.75 12.89
C ASP A 114 -9.71 -9.61 11.39
N ILE A 115 -8.47 -9.23 11.03
CA ILE A 115 -8.04 -9.12 9.63
C ILE A 115 -8.12 -10.48 8.93
N LEU A 116 -7.58 -11.54 9.53
CA LEU A 116 -7.52 -12.87 8.91
C LEU A 116 -8.92 -13.52 8.79
N ASN A 117 -9.84 -13.19 9.70
CA ASN A 117 -11.22 -13.66 9.68
C ASN A 117 -12.15 -12.81 8.80
N SER A 118 -11.72 -11.61 8.39
CA SER A 118 -12.51 -10.73 7.55
C SER A 118 -12.77 -11.31 6.16
N THR A 119 -13.96 -11.10 5.61
CA THR A 119 -14.22 -11.40 4.19
C THR A 119 -13.46 -10.44 3.28
N THR A 120 -13.22 -9.20 3.72
CA THR A 120 -12.50 -8.17 2.96
C THR A 120 -11.10 -8.62 2.55
N VAL A 121 -10.33 -9.26 3.44
CA VAL A 121 -8.96 -9.70 3.08
C VAL A 121 -8.97 -10.76 1.96
N ARG A 122 -10.07 -11.51 1.83
CA ARG A 122 -10.26 -12.54 0.79
C ARG A 122 -10.54 -11.97 -0.59
N THR A 123 -10.92 -10.70 -0.67
CA THR A 123 -11.26 -10.03 -1.94
C THR A 123 -10.04 -9.54 -2.71
N PHE A 124 -8.91 -9.30 -2.04
CA PHE A 124 -7.69 -8.84 -2.70
C PHE A 124 -7.12 -9.86 -3.68
N ASP A 125 -6.61 -9.40 -4.82
CA ASP A 125 -5.90 -10.25 -5.80
C ASP A 125 -4.59 -10.77 -5.25
N SER A 126 -3.89 -9.98 -4.42
CA SER A 126 -2.62 -10.38 -3.82
C SER A 126 -2.39 -9.72 -2.46
N ILE A 127 -1.62 -10.39 -1.61
CA ILE A 127 -1.23 -9.92 -0.28
C ILE A 127 0.29 -9.94 -0.20
N VAL A 128 0.87 -8.82 0.23
CA VAL A 128 2.31 -8.69 0.47
C VAL A 128 2.54 -8.60 1.97
N CYS A 129 3.31 -9.53 2.53
CA CYS A 129 3.67 -9.54 3.93
C CYS A 129 5.12 -9.08 4.10
N PRO A 130 5.40 -7.89 4.67
CA PRO A 130 6.75 -7.35 4.83
C PRO A 130 7.44 -7.95 6.08
N HIS A 131 7.39 -9.27 6.20
CA HIS A 131 7.97 -10.08 7.27
C HIS A 131 8.51 -11.38 6.67
N ALA A 132 9.45 -12.04 7.36
CA ALA A 132 9.69 -13.45 7.07
C ALA A 132 8.49 -14.29 7.53
N SER A 133 8.22 -15.41 6.86
CA SER A 133 7.14 -16.31 7.24
C SER A 133 7.30 -16.84 8.67
N THR A 134 8.54 -17.09 9.09
CA THR A 134 8.93 -17.52 10.44
C THR A 134 8.71 -16.44 11.51
N GLU A 135 8.71 -15.16 11.14
CA GLU A 135 8.60 -14.01 12.05
C GLU A 135 7.16 -13.51 12.24
N PHE A 136 6.30 -13.76 11.24
CA PHE A 136 4.93 -13.27 11.24
C PHE A 136 4.16 -13.77 12.46
N GLY A 137 4.32 -15.05 12.81
CA GLY A 137 3.84 -15.60 14.09
C GLY A 137 2.33 -15.84 14.18
N PHE A 138 1.63 -15.82 13.04
CA PHE A 138 0.20 -16.15 12.94
C PHE A 138 -0.01 -17.21 11.86
N LYS A 139 -0.91 -18.15 12.11
CA LYS A 139 -1.37 -19.08 11.08
C LYS A 139 -2.25 -18.30 10.10
N ILE A 140 -1.83 -18.22 8.85
CA ILE A 140 -2.62 -17.64 7.77
C ILE A 140 -3.58 -18.72 7.24
N PRO A 141 -4.88 -18.45 7.12
CA PRO A 141 -5.83 -19.35 6.45
C PRO A 141 -5.38 -19.70 5.03
N ASP A 142 -5.56 -20.94 4.58
CA ASP A 142 -5.00 -21.42 3.30
C ASP A 142 -5.47 -20.60 2.09
N ASP A 143 -6.73 -20.15 2.11
CA ASP A 143 -7.34 -19.28 1.09
C ASP A 143 -6.74 -17.87 1.04
N VAL A 144 -6.19 -17.40 2.15
CA VAL A 144 -5.43 -16.14 2.24
C VAL A 144 -3.96 -16.39 1.90
N LEU A 145 -3.42 -17.53 2.31
CA LEU A 145 -2.01 -17.91 2.12
C LEU A 145 -1.66 -18.08 0.64
N VAL A 146 -2.54 -18.68 -0.17
CA VAL A 146 -2.30 -18.91 -1.61
C VAL A 146 -1.98 -17.65 -2.41
N LYS A 147 -2.43 -16.49 -1.92
CA LYS A 147 -2.19 -15.18 -2.52
C LYS A 147 -1.25 -14.29 -1.71
N THR A 148 -0.69 -14.82 -0.61
CA THR A 148 0.23 -14.11 0.26
C THR A 148 1.67 -14.38 -0.14
N THR A 149 2.43 -13.32 -0.41
CA THR A 149 3.89 -13.39 -0.61
C THR A 149 4.59 -12.76 0.58
N PHE A 150 5.44 -13.53 1.25
CA PHE A 150 6.36 -13.03 2.28
C PHE A 150 7.62 -12.48 1.61
N VAL A 151 7.85 -11.18 1.76
CA VAL A 151 8.96 -10.48 1.10
C VAL A 151 10.07 -10.08 2.06
N GLY A 152 9.94 -10.41 3.35
CA GLY A 152 10.83 -9.89 4.39
C GLY A 152 10.65 -8.38 4.63
N PRO A 153 11.45 -7.79 5.52
CA PRO A 153 11.38 -6.36 5.80
C PRO A 153 11.63 -5.51 4.55
N ILE A 154 10.72 -4.59 4.25
CA ILE A 154 10.90 -3.58 3.19
C ILE A 154 11.68 -2.41 3.78
N VAL A 155 13.01 -2.48 3.68
CA VAL A 155 13.94 -1.46 4.21
C VAL A 155 14.41 -0.57 3.07
N ARG A 156 14.66 0.70 3.38
CA ARG A 156 15.26 1.63 2.42
C ARG A 156 16.74 1.32 2.35
N GLU A 157 17.26 1.00 1.17
CA GLU A 157 18.70 0.96 0.98
C GLU A 157 19.27 2.38 1.09
N PRO A 158 20.46 2.56 1.70
CA PRO A 158 21.11 3.85 1.68
C PRO A 158 21.26 4.29 0.23
N LYS A 159 20.69 5.46 -0.12
CA LYS A 159 21.07 6.09 -1.38
C LYS A 159 22.58 6.32 -1.30
N PRO A 160 23.35 6.03 -2.37
CA PRO A 160 24.73 6.52 -2.44
C PRO A 160 24.68 7.99 -2.07
N ALA A 161 25.50 8.41 -1.13
CA ALA A 161 25.59 9.82 -0.79
C ALA A 161 25.74 10.56 -2.12
N GLU A 162 24.77 11.42 -2.46
CA GLU A 162 25.05 12.47 -3.42
C GLU A 162 26.28 13.15 -2.84
N THR A 163 27.42 12.96 -3.49
CA THR A 163 28.62 13.70 -3.17
C THR A 163 28.18 15.15 -3.21
N LEU A 164 28.01 15.74 -2.03
CA LEU A 164 27.85 17.17 -1.85
C LEU A 164 29.16 17.75 -2.40
N ALA A 165 29.16 18.04 -3.69
CA ALA A 165 30.11 18.94 -4.29
C ALA A 165 29.77 20.31 -3.69
N LEU A 166 30.42 20.59 -2.55
CA LEU A 166 30.72 21.94 -2.11
C LEU A 166 31.96 22.43 -2.87
#